data_AF-A0A9X8YPL4-F1
#
_entry.id   AF-A0A9X8YPL4-F1
#
_cell.length_a   1.000
_cell.length_b   1.000
_cell.length_c   1.000
_cell.angle_alpha   90.00
_cell.angle_beta   90.00
_cell.angle_gamma   90.00
#
_symmetry.space_group_name_H-M   'P 1'
#
loop_
_entity.id
_entity.type
_entity.pdbx_description
1 polymer ?
#
loop_
_entity_poly.entity_id
_entity_poly.type
_entity_poly.pdbx_seq_one_letter_code
_entity_poly.pdbx_strand_id
1 'polypeptide(L)'
;CKNRKVNVVIIEGPKGGSGEIQRGKGNDKAIAECGAGQVTVLERKTANWSRAEAQPLMENWLQKHRGKINGVIGQNDEMALGAIEAIKGAGLNVKDFAIAGVDGVSDAIHAVQAGEMVSILQDAKGQMQGSIDVALRAVKGESYQPQSDIWKQYAKDLKWEGGTQKHYYIPWTVVTAENAQSLLDARK
;
A
#
# COMPACT_ATOMS: atom_id res chain seq x y z
N CYS A 1 15.57 11.03 0.84
CA CYS A 1 16.62 10.65 1.81
C CYS A 1 17.99 11.34 1.62
N LYS A 2 18.13 12.37 0.76
CA LYS A 2 19.39 13.14 0.69
C LYS A 2 19.24 14.44 1.52
N ASN A 3 20.08 14.59 2.54
CA ASN A 3 20.32 15.81 3.34
C ASN A 3 19.24 16.29 4.34
N ARG A 4 18.31 15.44 4.78
CA ARG A 4 17.36 15.80 5.86
C ARG A 4 17.02 14.59 6.73
N LYS A 5 17.23 14.74 8.05
CA LYS A 5 16.69 13.80 9.04
C LYS A 5 15.18 13.96 9.11
N VAL A 6 14.45 12.87 8.95
CA VAL A 6 12.98 12.86 8.99
C VAL A 6 12.49 11.86 10.02
N ASN A 7 11.40 12.22 10.68
CA ASN A 7 10.74 11.34 11.63
C ASN A 7 9.44 10.82 11.01
N VAL A 8 9.19 9.53 11.14
CA VAL A 8 7.99 8.87 10.65
C VAL A 8 7.30 8.10 11.76
N VAL A 9 6.01 7.86 11.59
CA VAL A 9 5.24 6.89 12.37
C VAL A 9 4.77 5.77 11.45
N ILE A 10 4.65 4.55 11.98
CA ILE A 10 4.22 3.38 11.21
C ILE A 10 2.95 2.80 11.84
N ILE A 11 1.91 2.68 11.02
CA ILE A 11 0.65 2.03 11.41
C ILE A 11 0.61 0.66 10.74
N GLU A 12 0.59 -0.38 11.55
CA GLU A 12 0.73 -1.78 11.12
C GLU A 12 -0.61 -2.49 11.05
N GLY A 13 -0.65 -3.56 10.23
CA GLY A 13 -1.79 -4.46 10.22
C GLY A 13 -1.88 -5.38 11.45
N PRO A 14 -2.83 -6.32 11.45
CA PRO A 14 -2.99 -7.34 12.47
C PRO A 14 -1.70 -8.12 12.69
N LYS A 15 -1.26 -8.16 13.94
CA LYS A 15 0.00 -8.78 14.33
C LYS A 15 0.02 -10.27 14.02
N GLY A 16 1.15 -10.72 13.46
CA GLY A 16 1.35 -12.12 13.06
C GLY A 16 0.79 -12.45 11.66
N GLY A 17 0.07 -11.52 11.02
CA GLY A 17 -0.36 -11.67 9.64
C GLY A 17 0.82 -11.56 8.67
N SER A 18 0.80 -12.38 7.61
CA SER A 18 1.85 -12.34 6.58
C SER A 18 1.99 -10.95 5.94
N GLY A 19 0.87 -10.25 5.71
CA GLY A 19 0.86 -8.88 5.19
C GLY A 19 1.58 -7.90 6.10
N GLU A 20 1.33 -7.95 7.42
CA GLU A 20 2.00 -7.08 8.40
C GLU A 20 3.50 -7.35 8.44
N ILE A 21 3.89 -8.62 8.53
CA ILE A 21 5.29 -9.03 8.61
C ILE A 21 6.05 -8.64 7.33
N GLN A 22 5.48 -8.91 6.16
CA GLN A 22 6.18 -8.68 4.88
C GLN A 22 6.26 -7.19 4.53
N ARG A 23 5.16 -6.44 4.70
CA ARG A 23 5.17 -4.98 4.50
C ARG A 23 6.11 -4.32 5.54
N GLY A 24 6.13 -4.80 6.77
CA GLY A 24 7.06 -4.35 7.82
C GLY A 24 8.54 -4.54 7.44
N LYS A 25 8.92 -5.74 6.97
CA LYS A 25 10.28 -6.00 6.47
C LYS A 25 10.64 -5.09 5.29
N GLY A 26 9.71 -4.83 4.39
CA GLY A 26 9.89 -3.89 3.28
C GLY A 26 10.15 -2.46 3.76
N ASN A 27 9.34 -1.99 4.72
CA ASN A 27 9.51 -0.67 5.33
C ASN A 27 10.87 -0.53 6.02
N ASP A 28 11.27 -1.52 6.82
CA ASP A 28 12.55 -1.53 7.53
C ASP A 28 13.73 -1.50 6.55
N LYS A 29 13.64 -2.27 5.45
CA LYS A 29 14.64 -2.26 4.38
C LYS A 29 14.73 -0.89 3.71
N ALA A 30 13.62 -0.30 3.29
CA ALA A 30 13.60 1.01 2.65
C ALA A 30 14.14 2.13 3.56
N ILE A 31 13.83 2.05 4.86
CA ILE A 31 14.38 2.96 5.88
C ILE A 31 15.90 2.78 5.99
N ALA A 32 16.40 1.55 6.01
CA ALA A 32 17.83 1.29 6.10
C ALA A 32 18.60 1.78 4.86
N GLU A 33 18.02 1.65 3.67
CA GLU A 33 18.59 2.14 2.40
C GLU A 33 18.76 3.66 2.36
N CYS A 34 18.00 4.40 3.19
CA CYS A 34 18.19 5.84 3.34
C CYS A 34 19.46 6.23 4.09
N GLY A 35 20.12 5.28 4.78
CA GLY A 35 21.30 5.51 5.59
C GLY A 35 20.98 5.73 7.07
N ALA A 36 21.91 5.32 7.94
CA ALA A 36 21.72 5.33 9.39
C ALA A 36 21.35 6.73 9.91
N GLY A 37 20.27 6.80 10.70
CA GLY A 37 19.80 8.04 11.33
C GLY A 37 19.18 9.07 10.38
N GLN A 38 18.96 8.76 9.10
CA GLN A 38 18.23 9.63 8.18
C GLN A 38 16.72 9.57 8.37
N VAL A 39 16.19 8.39 8.68
CA VAL A 39 14.77 8.19 9.01
C VAL A 39 14.68 7.62 10.42
N THR A 40 13.91 8.26 11.29
CA THR A 40 13.65 7.79 12.66
C THR A 40 12.19 7.42 12.79
N VAL A 41 11.91 6.19 13.23
CA VAL A 41 10.55 5.75 13.56
C VAL A 41 10.25 6.18 14.99
N LEU A 42 9.33 7.14 15.17
CA LEU A 42 8.94 7.65 16.49
C LEU A 42 7.97 6.70 17.20
N GLU A 43 7.04 6.13 16.43
CA GLU A 43 5.99 5.25 16.92
C GLU A 43 5.70 4.17 15.89
N ARG A 44 5.34 2.98 16.38
CA ARG A 44 4.96 1.83 15.58
C ARG A 44 3.91 1.04 16.36
N LYS A 45 2.67 0.99 15.86
CA LYS A 45 1.58 0.22 16.46
C LYS A 45 0.64 -0.34 15.40
N THR A 46 -0.06 -1.41 15.76
CA THR A 46 -1.14 -1.96 14.93
C THR A 46 -2.40 -1.11 15.00
N ALA A 47 -3.08 -0.98 13.87
CA ALA A 47 -4.49 -0.57 13.77
C ALA A 47 -5.32 -1.60 13.00
N ASN A 48 -4.84 -2.85 12.86
CA ASN A 48 -5.61 -3.98 12.37
C ASN A 48 -6.30 -3.78 11.00
N TRP A 49 -5.66 -3.04 10.09
CA TRP A 49 -6.25 -2.63 8.79
C TRP A 49 -7.49 -1.72 8.90
N SER A 50 -7.74 -1.15 10.09
CA SER A 50 -8.91 -0.33 10.41
C SER A 50 -8.59 1.16 10.42
N ARG A 51 -9.34 1.91 9.62
CA ARG A 51 -9.30 3.38 9.63
C ARG A 51 -9.65 3.95 11.00
N ALA A 52 -10.71 3.42 11.60
CA ALA A 52 -11.22 3.86 12.90
C ALA A 52 -10.23 3.61 14.05
N GLU A 53 -9.38 2.58 13.95
CA GLU A 53 -8.32 2.34 14.93
C GLU A 53 -7.06 3.18 14.66
N ALA A 54 -6.80 3.51 13.39
CA ALA A 54 -5.63 4.31 13.00
C ALA A 54 -5.77 5.78 13.39
N GLN A 55 -6.98 6.35 13.29
CA GLN A 55 -7.25 7.74 13.64
C GLN A 55 -6.83 8.10 15.08
N PRO A 56 -7.29 7.43 16.15
CA PRO A 56 -6.92 7.77 17.52
C PRO A 56 -5.43 7.54 17.82
N LEU A 57 -4.76 6.60 17.12
CA LEU A 57 -3.30 6.47 17.22
C LEU A 57 -2.61 7.73 16.72
N MET A 58 -2.99 8.22 15.54
CA MET A 58 -2.39 9.41 14.96
C MET A 58 -2.71 10.66 15.77
N GLU A 59 -3.94 10.81 16.28
CA GLU A 59 -4.31 11.90 17.20
C GLU A 59 -3.40 11.93 18.43
N ASN A 60 -3.19 10.77 19.07
CA ASN A 60 -2.30 10.66 20.23
C ASN A 60 -0.85 11.01 19.86
N TRP A 61 -0.35 10.55 18.71
CA TRP A 61 1.02 10.79 18.28
C TRP A 61 1.26 12.24 17.87
N LEU A 62 0.28 12.91 17.26
CA LEU A 62 0.36 14.34 16.97
C LEU A 62 0.49 15.18 18.25
N GLN A 63 -0.18 14.77 19.33
CA GLN A 63 -0.04 15.41 20.65
C GLN A 63 1.33 15.12 21.27
N LYS A 64 1.73 13.84 21.31
CA LYS A 64 2.98 13.37 21.92
C LYS A 64 4.24 13.91 21.22
N HIS A 65 4.20 14.01 19.89
CA HIS A 65 5.31 14.38 19.03
C HIS A 65 5.03 15.66 18.25
N ARG A 66 4.38 16.64 18.90
CA ARG A 66 3.95 17.91 18.28
C ARG A 66 5.06 18.55 17.45
N GLY A 67 4.79 18.76 16.16
CA GLY A 67 5.71 19.39 15.20
C GLY A 67 6.91 18.54 14.79
N LYS A 68 7.00 17.27 15.22
CA LYS A 68 8.15 16.39 14.93
C LYS A 68 7.86 15.36 13.85
N ILE A 69 6.61 14.92 13.66
CA ILE A 69 6.25 13.91 12.66
C ILE A 69 6.31 14.52 11.25
N ASN A 70 7.06 13.89 10.35
CA ASN A 70 7.18 14.32 8.95
C ASN A 70 6.45 13.39 7.97
N GLY A 71 6.09 12.18 8.40
CA GLY A 71 5.40 11.23 7.54
C GLY A 71 4.75 10.08 8.28
N VAL A 72 3.84 9.43 7.58
CA VAL A 72 3.05 8.29 8.04
C VAL A 72 3.21 7.17 7.03
N ILE A 73 3.63 6.01 7.51
CA ILE A 73 3.61 4.77 6.73
C ILE A 73 2.42 3.94 7.23
N GLY A 74 1.29 4.05 6.54
CA GLY A 74 0.20 3.09 6.71
C GLY A 74 0.55 1.84 5.94
N GLN A 75 0.65 0.70 6.61
CA GLN A 75 0.86 -0.55 5.88
C GLN A 75 -0.30 -0.85 4.91
N ASN A 76 -1.47 -0.22 5.06
CA ASN A 76 -2.51 -0.17 4.04
C ASN A 76 -3.18 1.22 3.98
N ASP A 77 -4.07 1.39 3.00
CA ASP A 77 -4.76 2.64 2.73
C ASP A 77 -5.71 3.05 3.85
N GLU A 78 -6.52 2.13 4.40
CA GLU A 78 -7.48 2.47 5.47
C GLU A 78 -6.77 3.11 6.67
N MET A 79 -5.63 2.56 7.06
CA MET A 79 -4.85 3.11 8.17
C MET A 79 -4.16 4.44 7.81
N ALA A 80 -3.72 4.61 6.57
CA ALA A 80 -3.18 5.89 6.09
C ALA A 80 -4.27 6.98 6.05
N LEU A 81 -5.48 6.62 5.61
CA LEU A 81 -6.65 7.52 5.58
C LEU A 81 -7.09 7.92 6.99
N GLY A 82 -7.05 7.01 7.96
CA GLY A 82 -7.34 7.35 9.36
C GLY A 82 -6.33 8.35 9.93
N ALA A 83 -5.05 8.24 9.53
CA ALA A 83 -4.05 9.24 9.88
C ALA A 83 -4.30 10.60 9.21
N ILE A 84 -4.75 10.62 7.94
CA ILE A 84 -5.17 11.85 7.24
C ILE A 84 -6.32 12.53 7.99
N GLU A 85 -7.34 11.77 8.40
CA GLU A 85 -8.48 12.27 9.16
C GLU A 85 -8.04 12.91 10.48
N ALA A 86 -7.14 12.26 11.23
CA ALA A 86 -6.56 12.82 12.45
C ALA A 86 -5.76 14.10 12.22
N ILE A 87 -4.97 14.17 11.15
CA ILE A 87 -4.17 15.36 10.79
C ILE A 87 -5.10 16.53 10.45
N LYS A 88 -6.13 16.29 9.62
CA LYS A 88 -7.15 17.29 9.28
C LYS A 88 -7.91 17.75 10.53
N GLY A 89 -8.31 16.81 11.40
CA GLY A 89 -9.02 17.09 12.65
C GLY A 89 -8.19 17.93 13.63
N ALA A 90 -6.86 17.81 13.60
CA ALA A 90 -5.95 18.66 14.36
C ALA A 90 -5.74 20.06 13.74
N GLY A 91 -6.42 20.38 12.64
CA GLY A 91 -6.27 21.64 11.91
C GLY A 91 -4.93 21.79 11.18
N LEU A 92 -4.24 20.68 10.91
CA LEU A 92 -2.94 20.67 10.23
C LEU A 92 -3.13 20.42 8.73
N ASN A 93 -2.22 20.98 7.93
CA ASN A 93 -2.21 20.75 6.50
C ASN A 93 -1.61 19.36 6.20
N VAL A 94 -2.41 18.47 5.63
CA VAL A 94 -1.98 17.10 5.28
C VAL A 94 -0.80 17.08 4.33
N LYS A 95 -0.70 18.07 3.44
CA LYS A 95 0.38 18.17 2.45
C LYS A 95 1.75 18.47 3.08
N ASP A 96 1.80 18.81 4.36
CA ASP A 96 3.05 18.96 5.11
C ASP A 96 3.62 17.60 5.57
N PHE A 97 2.86 16.51 5.39
CA PHE A 97 3.22 15.15 5.77
C PHE A 97 3.41 14.27 4.53
N ALA A 98 4.46 13.44 4.53
CA ALA A 98 4.61 12.37 3.55
C ALA A 98 3.81 11.14 4.01
N ILE A 99 2.68 10.87 3.36
CA ILE A 99 1.77 9.77 3.75
C ILE A 99 1.76 8.71 2.65
N ALA A 100 1.97 7.45 3.03
CA ALA A 100 1.94 6.31 2.13
C ALA A 100 0.93 5.26 2.60
N GLY A 101 0.20 4.70 1.63
CA GLY A 101 -0.69 3.55 1.79
C GLY A 101 -0.46 2.48 0.72
N VAL A 102 -1.22 1.41 0.82
CA VAL A 102 -1.26 0.28 -0.12
C VAL A 102 -2.69 -0.22 -0.12
N ASP A 103 -3.22 -0.60 -1.28
CA ASP A 103 -4.43 -1.37 -1.58
C ASP A 103 -5.12 -0.74 -2.81
N GLY A 104 -5.03 0.59 -2.93
CA GLY A 104 -5.66 1.42 -3.93
C GLY A 104 -7.16 1.61 -3.69
N VAL A 105 -7.67 1.66 -2.46
CA VAL A 105 -9.11 1.85 -2.19
C VAL A 105 -9.61 3.18 -2.77
N SER A 106 -10.91 3.31 -3.05
CA SER A 106 -11.45 4.47 -3.79
C SER A 106 -11.13 5.80 -3.08
N ASP A 107 -11.24 5.82 -1.75
CA ASP A 107 -10.88 6.99 -0.94
C ASP A 107 -9.39 7.34 -1.03
N ALA A 108 -8.50 6.34 -1.07
CA ALA A 108 -7.08 6.56 -1.24
C ALA A 108 -6.75 7.06 -2.65
N ILE A 109 -7.46 6.60 -3.68
CA ILE A 109 -7.33 7.14 -5.04
C ILE A 109 -7.69 8.63 -5.07
N HIS A 110 -8.80 9.02 -4.42
CA HIS A 110 -9.16 10.44 -4.29
C HIS A 110 -8.12 11.22 -3.49
N ALA A 111 -7.59 10.67 -2.39
CA ALA A 111 -6.55 11.30 -1.60
C ALA A 111 -5.24 11.49 -2.39
N VAL A 112 -4.88 10.53 -3.25
CA VAL A 112 -3.77 10.67 -4.20
C VAL A 112 -4.04 11.81 -5.20
N GLN A 113 -5.25 11.90 -5.78
CA GLN A 113 -5.61 13.01 -6.68
C GLN A 113 -5.56 14.38 -5.99
N ALA A 114 -5.92 14.44 -4.71
CA ALA A 114 -5.83 15.64 -3.90
C ALA A 114 -4.38 16.01 -3.51
N GLY A 115 -3.41 15.11 -3.75
CA GLY A 115 -2.01 15.25 -3.36
C GLY A 115 -1.79 15.08 -1.86
N GLU A 116 -2.64 14.31 -1.18
CA GLU A 116 -2.61 14.09 0.28
C GLU A 116 -1.83 12.84 0.68
N MET A 117 -1.67 11.87 -0.24
CA MET A 117 -0.89 10.66 -0.01
C MET A 117 -0.37 10.05 -1.31
N VAL A 118 0.49 9.04 -1.19
CA VAL A 118 0.79 8.08 -2.26
C VAL A 118 0.20 6.73 -1.92
N SER A 119 -0.27 5.99 -2.93
CA SER A 119 -0.76 4.62 -2.76
C SER A 119 -0.34 3.73 -3.93
N ILE A 120 -0.32 2.43 -3.69
CA ILE A 120 -0.09 1.40 -4.70
C ILE A 120 -1.30 0.48 -4.71
N LEU A 121 -1.88 0.26 -5.88
CA LEU A 121 -2.99 -0.66 -6.09
C LEU A 121 -2.53 -2.10 -5.85
N GLN A 122 -3.28 -2.80 -5.00
CA GLN A 122 -3.23 -4.24 -4.88
C GLN A 122 -4.37 -4.82 -5.74
N ASP A 123 -4.06 -5.21 -6.99
CA ASP A 123 -5.07 -5.69 -7.93
C ASP A 123 -5.62 -7.08 -7.53
N ALA A 124 -6.67 -7.07 -6.71
CA ALA A 124 -7.34 -8.27 -6.23
C ALA A 124 -7.97 -9.09 -7.37
N LYS A 125 -8.50 -8.43 -8.41
CA LYS A 125 -9.05 -9.11 -9.59
C LYS A 125 -7.93 -9.83 -10.34
N GLY A 126 -6.82 -9.13 -10.57
CA GLY A 126 -5.55 -9.67 -11.06
C GLY A 126 -5.14 -10.95 -10.36
N GLN A 127 -5.06 -10.87 -9.03
CA GLN A 127 -4.63 -11.98 -8.18
C GLN A 127 -5.60 -13.16 -8.25
N MET A 128 -6.91 -12.94 -8.16
CA MET A 128 -7.91 -14.01 -8.22
C MET A 128 -7.98 -14.68 -9.60
N GLN A 129 -8.00 -13.90 -10.67
CA GLN A 129 -8.11 -14.44 -12.02
C GLN A 129 -6.86 -15.26 -12.40
N GLY A 130 -5.68 -14.75 -12.08
CA GLY A 130 -4.43 -15.48 -12.27
C GLY A 130 -4.36 -16.79 -11.47
N SER A 131 -4.84 -16.80 -10.22
CA SER A 131 -4.80 -18.03 -9.38
C SER A 131 -5.70 -19.10 -9.94
N ILE A 132 -6.89 -18.73 -10.44
CA ILE A 132 -7.84 -19.66 -11.06
C ILE A 132 -7.22 -20.27 -12.32
N ASP A 133 -6.58 -19.48 -13.18
CA ASP A 133 -5.91 -20.01 -14.38
C ASP A 133 -4.80 -21.01 -14.02
N VAL A 134 -3.96 -20.70 -13.03
CA VAL A 134 -2.90 -21.60 -12.56
C VAL A 134 -3.49 -22.88 -11.97
N ALA A 135 -4.55 -22.79 -11.17
CA ALA A 135 -5.23 -23.95 -10.62
C ALA A 135 -5.86 -24.84 -11.72
N LEU A 136 -6.52 -24.23 -12.71
CA LEU A 136 -7.09 -24.95 -13.84
C LEU A 136 -6.01 -25.63 -14.68
N ARG A 137 -4.86 -24.98 -14.87
CA ARG A 137 -3.70 -25.58 -15.54
C ARG A 137 -3.16 -26.81 -14.81
N ALA A 138 -3.16 -26.78 -13.47
CA ALA A 138 -2.73 -27.92 -12.67
C ALA A 138 -3.70 -29.11 -12.80
N VAL A 139 -5.01 -28.85 -12.93
CA VAL A 139 -6.04 -29.89 -13.05
C VAL A 139 -6.15 -30.43 -14.48
N LYS A 140 -6.15 -29.55 -15.48
CA LYS A 140 -6.40 -29.89 -16.89
C LYS A 140 -5.14 -30.28 -17.67
N GLY A 141 -3.96 -30.05 -17.12
CA GLY A 141 -2.69 -30.40 -17.76
C GLY A 141 -2.22 -29.40 -18.82
N GLU A 142 -1.18 -29.77 -19.55
CA GLU A 142 -0.43 -28.91 -20.49
C GLU A 142 -1.26 -28.29 -21.61
N SER A 143 -2.42 -28.87 -21.92
CA SER A 143 -3.33 -28.37 -22.95
C SER A 143 -4.11 -27.12 -22.53
N TYR A 144 -4.16 -26.78 -21.24
CA TYR A 144 -4.88 -25.61 -20.77
C TYR A 144 -4.20 -24.30 -21.17
N GLN A 145 -4.98 -23.39 -21.74
CA GLN A 145 -4.57 -22.02 -22.02
C GLN A 145 -5.30 -21.05 -21.08
N PRO A 146 -4.61 -20.02 -20.57
CA PRO A 146 -5.19 -19.10 -19.62
C PRO A 146 -6.30 -18.28 -20.29
N GLN A 147 -7.39 -18.07 -19.56
CA GLN A 147 -8.58 -17.40 -20.08
C GLN A 147 -8.70 -15.96 -19.56
N SER A 148 -7.99 -15.61 -18.49
CA SER A 148 -8.15 -14.31 -17.86
C SER A 148 -7.46 -13.19 -18.64
N ASP A 149 -8.08 -12.02 -18.67
CA ASP A 149 -7.51 -10.84 -19.32
C ASP A 149 -6.23 -10.32 -18.65
N ILE A 150 -5.95 -10.75 -17.42
CA ILE A 150 -4.78 -10.34 -16.63
C ILE A 150 -3.46 -10.66 -17.36
N TRP A 151 -3.41 -11.75 -18.14
CA TRP A 151 -2.24 -12.14 -18.92
C TRP A 151 -1.99 -11.23 -20.14
N LYS A 152 -3.04 -10.54 -20.60
CA LYS A 152 -2.94 -9.49 -21.63
C LYS A 152 -2.66 -8.13 -20.99
N GLN A 153 -3.40 -7.79 -19.94
CA GLN A 153 -3.25 -6.55 -19.17
C GLN A 153 -1.82 -6.35 -18.69
N TYR A 154 -1.20 -7.42 -18.17
CA TYR A 154 0.15 -7.40 -17.63
C TYR A 154 1.19 -8.06 -18.54
N ALA A 155 0.89 -8.30 -19.82
CA ALA A 155 1.74 -9.10 -20.73
C ALA A 155 3.22 -8.65 -20.81
N LYS A 156 3.49 -7.37 -20.53
CA LYS A 156 4.84 -6.81 -20.48
C LYS A 156 5.68 -7.41 -19.34
N ASP A 157 5.08 -7.57 -18.17
CA ASP A 157 5.78 -7.87 -16.91
C ASP A 157 5.36 -9.23 -16.33
N LEU A 158 4.24 -9.81 -16.78
CA LEU A 158 3.69 -11.08 -16.37
C LEU A 158 3.45 -11.97 -17.61
N LYS A 159 4.18 -13.09 -17.67
CA LYS A 159 4.05 -14.08 -18.75
C LYS A 159 3.44 -15.36 -18.20
N TRP A 160 2.64 -16.04 -19.02
CA TRP A 160 2.01 -17.31 -18.64
C TRP A 160 3.03 -18.42 -18.38
N GLU A 161 4.08 -18.51 -19.19
CA GLU A 161 5.16 -19.51 -19.08
C GLU A 161 4.65 -20.96 -18.86
N GLY A 162 3.53 -21.30 -19.52
CA GLY A 162 2.92 -22.62 -19.42
C GLY A 162 2.22 -22.90 -18.08
N GLY A 163 2.10 -21.90 -17.20
CA GLY A 163 1.39 -21.96 -15.92
C GLY A 163 2.04 -22.88 -14.88
N THR A 164 3.37 -23.05 -14.96
CA THR A 164 4.13 -23.96 -14.09
C THR A 164 4.87 -23.23 -12.96
N GLN A 165 4.83 -21.90 -12.94
CA GLN A 165 5.52 -21.13 -11.91
C GLN A 165 4.91 -21.38 -10.52
N LYS A 166 5.76 -21.60 -9.51
CA LYS A 166 5.34 -21.76 -8.11
C LYS A 166 4.74 -20.47 -7.52
N HIS A 167 5.17 -19.33 -8.04
CA HIS A 167 4.70 -18.01 -7.64
C HIS A 167 4.49 -17.19 -8.90
N TYR A 168 3.38 -16.48 -8.99
CA TYR A 168 3.20 -15.41 -9.97
C TYR A 168 2.91 -14.13 -9.18
N TYR A 169 3.53 -13.04 -9.62
CA TYR A 169 3.38 -11.74 -8.96
C TYR A 169 2.65 -10.79 -9.89
N ILE A 170 1.52 -10.26 -9.44
CA ILE A 170 0.84 -9.20 -10.17
C ILE A 170 1.72 -7.94 -10.12
N PRO A 171 2.06 -7.35 -11.28
CA PRO A 171 2.88 -6.15 -11.32
C PRO A 171 2.28 -5.01 -10.49
N TRP A 172 3.15 -4.27 -9.80
CA TRP A 172 2.74 -3.12 -9.00
C TRP A 172 2.16 -2.02 -9.89
N THR A 173 1.02 -1.49 -9.48
CA THR A 173 0.41 -0.32 -10.13
C THR A 173 0.40 0.83 -9.15
N VAL A 174 1.31 1.80 -9.34
CA VAL A 174 1.31 3.03 -8.54
C VAL A 174 0.05 3.82 -8.89
N VAL A 175 -0.69 4.26 -7.87
CA VAL A 175 -1.82 5.16 -8.07
C VAL A 175 -1.27 6.57 -8.31
N THR A 176 -1.69 7.20 -9.40
CA THR A 176 -1.29 8.56 -9.76
C THR A 176 -2.50 9.38 -10.16
N ALA A 177 -2.36 10.70 -10.23
CA ALA A 177 -3.46 11.57 -10.67
C ALA A 177 -3.92 11.23 -12.11
N GLU A 178 -3.00 10.78 -12.96
CA GLU A 178 -3.26 10.45 -14.36
C GLU A 178 -4.07 9.15 -14.52
N ASN A 179 -3.84 8.15 -13.67
CA ASN A 179 -4.54 6.86 -13.77
C ASN A 179 -5.74 6.72 -12.81
N ALA A 180 -5.88 7.64 -11.85
CA ALA A 180 -6.91 7.59 -10.81
C ALA A 180 -8.33 7.40 -11.37
N GLN A 181 -8.73 8.19 -12.38
CA GLN A 181 -10.06 8.09 -12.97
C GLN A 181 -10.31 6.72 -13.60
N SER A 182 -9.33 6.20 -14.34
CA SER A 182 -9.41 4.86 -14.93
C SER A 182 -9.51 3.77 -13.87
N LEU A 183 -8.80 3.92 -12.75
CA LEU A 183 -8.85 2.96 -11.63
C LEU A 183 -10.19 3.01 -10.89
N LEU A 184 -10.83 4.18 -10.82
CA LEU A 184 -12.17 4.35 -10.24
C LEU A 184 -13.25 3.78 -11.15
N ASP A 185 -13.17 4.00 -12.45
CA ASP A 185 -14.16 3.50 -13.42
C ASP A 185 -14.12 1.97 -13.55
N ALA A 186 -12.95 1.34 -13.39
CA ALA A 186 -12.80 -0.11 -13.39
C ALA A 186 -13.47 -0.83 -12.20
N ARG A 187 -14.04 -0.09 -11.24
CA ARG A 187 -14.71 -0.62 -10.03
C ARG A 187 -16.24 -0.66 -10.14
N LYS A 188 -16.81 -0.07 -11.19
CA LYS A 188 -18.24 -0.11 -11.50
C LYS A 188 -18.61 -1.42 -12.16
#